data_AF-R7QDQ8-F1
#
_entry.id   AF-R7QDQ8-F1
#
_cell.length_a   1.000
_cell.length_b   1.000
_cell.length_c   1.000
_cell.angle_alpha   90.00
_cell.angle_beta   90.00
_cell.angle_gamma   90.00
#
_symmetry.space_group_name_H-M   'P 1'
#
loop_
_entity.id
_entity.type
_entity.pdbx_description
1 polymer ?
#
loop_
_entity_poly.entity_id
_entity_poly.type
_entity_poly.pdbx_seq_one_letter_code
_entity_poly.pdbx_strand_id
1 'polypeptide(L)'
;MPALQPAHEGLIAALLQGRLGVRRVLRQWSRDWKRRDARAVFLDGGEGHASDDALGTSSKHRRRNPACLPARPRDAPPTSNALVAAVLFAVALCVRGWGISFPPSVVFDEVHFLRFVKAYYYGRYFFDIHPPLGKLVLLLVTKLFCNPPRLDYKVNGEQFGEQIYTPLRWTSALFGSTIAPVTYLICRELGLSFPASLVPGVAFAFEHLTVIESRLVLLDAQLMSFMALCLLFALKLWGARKGTARRRRFLVLTALSGAAAIGVKWTALATPGLVALVSLAGRPFPREGRLQWGEMGLAGMIASSFYVLLFAVHFMLLPHSGQGDAFMTDEFKMSLVGTRHRWESKWYQWIMNQRGLLYFNELDDEVTNFQKIYLIVNPAVSVMSLVAILGFVFILFCVYFPRKWSGHLHPRSRLPAFAVRGLFLLMGYVVNILPYVEVARCTFLYHYLPPLFYALLSTANLIDLIPKVGAQRMVSGFFFVILFVTFLIWSPWIYASPLTPAAHKWRRLFGDNWA
;
A
#
# COMPACT_ATOMS: atom_id res chain seq x y z
N MET A 1 14.24 -1.20 45.59
CA MET A 1 14.92 -1.58 44.33
C MET A 1 16.21 -2.29 44.70
N PRO A 2 16.48 -3.52 44.23
CA PRO A 2 17.72 -4.21 44.54
C PRO A 2 18.87 -3.61 43.74
N ALA A 3 20.03 -3.45 44.38
CA ALA A 3 21.26 -2.97 43.74
C ALA A 3 21.71 -3.97 42.66
N LEU A 4 22.06 -3.45 41.48
CA LEU A 4 22.56 -4.22 40.34
C LEU A 4 23.87 -4.95 40.70
N GLN A 5 23.99 -6.21 40.28
CA GLN A 5 25.18 -7.04 40.52
C GLN A 5 26.44 -6.49 39.80
N PRO A 6 27.65 -6.63 40.40
CA PRO A 6 28.89 -6.01 39.93
C PRO A 6 29.37 -6.44 38.52
N ALA A 7 28.86 -7.55 37.99
CA ALA A 7 29.18 -8.02 36.63
C ALA A 7 28.65 -7.09 35.52
N HIS A 8 27.61 -6.30 35.79
CA HIS A 8 27.02 -5.39 34.80
C HIS A 8 27.82 -4.07 34.67
N GLU A 9 28.53 -3.64 35.71
CA GLU A 9 29.34 -2.41 35.65
C GLU A 9 30.55 -2.56 34.73
N GLY A 10 31.20 -3.72 34.74
CA GLY A 10 32.31 -4.04 33.83
C GLY A 10 31.90 -4.06 32.35
N LEU A 11 30.72 -4.60 32.04
CA LEU A 11 30.17 -4.62 30.69
C LEU A 11 29.78 -3.21 30.21
N ILE A 12 29.17 -2.41 31.09
CA ILE A 12 28.82 -1.01 30.80
C ILE A 12 30.08 -0.16 30.61
N ALA A 13 31.12 -0.35 31.42
CA ALA A 13 32.41 0.33 31.26
C ALA A 13 33.11 -0.06 29.95
N ALA A 14 33.10 -1.34 29.57
CA ALA A 14 33.63 -1.82 28.30
C ALA A 14 32.86 -1.26 27.09
N LEU A 15 31.52 -1.22 27.17
CA LEU A 15 30.66 -0.62 26.14
C LEU A 15 30.86 0.91 26.04
N LEU A 16 31.07 1.60 27.15
CA LEU A 16 31.37 3.04 27.18
C LEU A 16 32.77 3.34 26.63
N GLN A 17 33.77 2.52 26.95
CA GLN A 17 35.12 2.63 26.36
C GLN A 17 35.11 2.32 24.87
N GLY A 18 34.35 1.30 24.43
CA GLY A 18 34.11 1.01 23.01
C GLY A 18 33.42 2.19 22.30
N ARG A 19 32.40 2.79 22.93
CA ARG A 19 31.70 3.98 22.41
C ARG A 19 32.60 5.21 22.33
N LEU A 20 33.52 5.39 23.28
CA LEU A 20 34.53 6.45 23.28
C LEU A 20 35.62 6.22 22.22
N GLY A 21 36.05 4.97 22.04
CA GLY A 21 36.98 4.56 20.97
C GLY A 21 36.39 4.82 19.58
N VAL A 22 35.15 4.36 19.35
CA VAL A 22 34.40 4.62 18.12
C VAL A 22 34.19 6.13 17.91
N ARG A 23 33.85 6.89 18.96
CA ARG A 23 33.75 8.36 18.88
C ARG A 23 35.08 9.02 18.54
N ARG A 24 36.22 8.54 19.06
CA ARG A 24 37.55 9.07 18.71
C ARG A 24 37.89 8.77 17.25
N VAL A 25 37.67 7.54 16.78
CA VAL A 25 37.89 7.15 15.39
C VAL A 25 36.99 7.96 14.45
N LEU A 26 35.71 8.13 14.78
CA LEU A 26 34.78 8.96 13.99
C LEU A 26 35.15 10.44 14.01
N ARG A 27 35.64 10.98 15.14
CA ARG A 27 36.15 12.37 15.20
C ARG A 27 37.43 12.54 14.41
N GLN A 28 38.35 11.58 14.47
CA GLN A 28 39.59 11.60 13.71
C GLN A 28 39.30 11.49 12.21
N TRP A 29 38.44 10.55 11.82
CA TRP A 29 37.93 10.42 10.46
C TRP A 29 37.23 11.69 9.98
N SER A 30 36.39 12.31 10.81
CA SER A 30 35.74 13.60 10.54
C SER A 30 36.74 14.76 10.38
N ARG A 31 37.79 14.81 11.21
CA ARG A 31 38.86 15.82 11.11
C ARG A 31 39.70 15.62 9.85
N ASP A 32 40.06 14.38 9.53
CA ASP A 32 40.82 14.04 8.33
C ASP A 32 40.01 14.28 7.05
N TRP A 33 38.70 14.04 7.12
CA TRP A 33 37.74 14.40 6.08
C TRP A 33 37.64 15.91 5.86
N LYS A 34 37.51 16.70 6.94
CA LYS A 34 37.49 18.17 6.87
C LYS A 34 38.84 18.76 6.42
N ARG A 35 39.97 18.16 6.81
CA ARG A 35 41.32 18.59 6.36
C ARG A 35 41.54 18.38 4.86
N ARG A 36 40.89 17.38 4.24
CA ARG A 36 40.92 17.18 2.78
C ARG A 36 40.11 18.23 2.01
N ASP A 37 39.03 18.76 2.61
CA ASP A 37 38.25 19.86 2.02
C ASP A 37 38.93 21.24 2.20
N ALA A 38 39.77 21.43 3.23
CA ALA A 38 40.44 22.71 3.52
C ALA A 38 41.60 23.08 2.56
N ARG A 39 42.18 22.13 1.81
CA ARG A 39 43.17 22.44 0.75
C ARG A 39 42.53 22.82 -0.59
N ALA A 40 41.20 22.92 -0.66
CA ALA A 40 40.46 23.20 -1.89
C ALA A 40 39.83 24.60 -1.94
N VAL A 41 40.07 25.45 -0.96
CA VAL A 41 39.54 26.83 -0.89
C VAL A 41 40.62 27.71 -0.26
N PHE A 42 40.81 28.92 -0.78
CA PHE A 42 41.87 29.90 -0.47
C PHE A 42 43.18 29.74 -1.25
N LEU A 43 43.20 30.31 -2.45
CA LEU A 43 44.17 31.32 -2.90
C LEU A 43 43.53 32.08 -4.06
N ASP A 44 42.72 33.08 -3.74
CA ASP A 44 42.47 34.21 -4.63
C ASP A 44 42.39 35.46 -3.74
N GLY A 45 43.39 36.30 -3.87
CA GLY A 45 43.72 37.41 -2.99
C GLY A 45 44.91 38.12 -3.62
N GLY A 46 44.66 38.69 -4.79
CA GLY A 46 45.61 39.51 -5.54
C GLY A 46 44.86 40.72 -6.04
N GLU A 47 45.23 41.88 -5.50
CA GLU A 47 44.75 43.20 -5.87
C GLU A 47 44.93 43.46 -7.37
N GLY A 48 43.97 44.17 -7.96
CA GLY A 48 44.00 44.55 -9.35
C GLY A 48 45.04 45.62 -9.62
N HIS A 49 46.08 45.26 -10.36
CA HIS A 49 46.79 46.19 -11.23
C HIS A 49 46.79 45.65 -12.66
N ALA A 50 46.35 46.51 -13.56
CA ALA A 50 46.24 46.27 -14.98
C ALA A 50 47.62 46.17 -15.63
N SER A 51 47.81 45.21 -16.52
CA SER A 51 48.62 45.33 -17.74
C SER A 51 48.38 44.14 -18.66
N ASP A 52 48.53 44.44 -19.95
CA ASP A 52 48.19 43.65 -21.12
C ASP A 52 48.97 42.34 -21.32
N ASP A 53 48.40 41.55 -22.25
CA ASP A 53 49.05 40.64 -23.20
C ASP A 53 49.22 39.13 -22.90
N ALA A 54 48.96 38.40 -24.00
CA ALA A 54 49.45 37.08 -24.41
C ALA A 54 48.71 35.80 -23.99
N LEU A 55 47.96 35.26 -24.96
CA LEU A 55 47.99 33.86 -25.45
C LEU A 55 48.55 32.78 -24.49
N GLY A 56 47.66 31.96 -23.95
CA GLY A 56 48.05 30.72 -23.27
C GLY A 56 46.84 29.88 -22.84
N THR A 57 46.51 28.86 -23.63
CA THR A 57 45.50 27.84 -23.29
C THR A 57 45.95 27.03 -22.07
N SER A 58 45.53 27.43 -20.87
CA SER A 58 45.68 26.62 -19.66
C SER A 58 44.32 26.03 -19.26
N SER A 59 44.15 24.74 -19.57
CA SER A 59 43.05 23.93 -19.08
C SER A 59 43.10 23.94 -17.54
N LYS A 60 42.16 24.65 -16.90
CA LYS A 60 41.92 24.57 -15.45
C LYS A 60 41.58 23.13 -15.07
N HIS A 61 42.57 22.38 -14.59
CA HIS A 61 42.40 21.05 -14.01
C HIS A 61 41.54 21.13 -12.75
N ARG A 62 40.23 20.99 -12.92
CA ARG A 62 39.27 20.78 -11.84
C ARG A 62 39.63 19.46 -11.15
N ARG A 63 40.38 19.50 -10.04
CA ARG A 63 40.73 18.31 -9.23
C ARG A 63 39.44 17.54 -8.92
N ARG A 64 39.25 16.41 -9.59
CA ARG A 64 38.08 15.54 -9.40
C ARG A 64 38.16 14.94 -8.00
N ASN A 65 37.04 14.94 -7.28
CA ASN A 65 36.90 14.19 -6.04
C ASN A 65 37.26 12.71 -6.33
N PRO A 66 38.32 12.14 -5.72
CA PRO A 66 38.78 10.79 -6.04
C PRO A 66 37.76 9.70 -5.67
N ALA A 67 36.76 10.02 -4.85
CA ALA A 67 35.66 9.10 -4.50
C ALA A 67 34.52 9.06 -5.55
N CYS A 68 34.52 10.00 -6.50
CA CYS A 68 33.49 10.15 -7.51
C CYS A 68 33.65 9.08 -8.59
N LEU A 69 32.53 8.49 -9.07
CA LEU A 69 32.55 7.47 -10.13
C LEU A 69 33.46 7.90 -11.29
N PRO A 70 34.50 7.12 -11.63
CA PRO A 70 35.48 7.53 -12.63
C PRO A 70 34.78 7.90 -13.94
N ALA A 71 35.32 8.89 -14.66
CA ALA A 71 34.92 9.06 -16.05
C ALA A 71 35.27 7.77 -16.78
N ARG A 72 34.33 7.21 -17.55
CA ARG A 72 34.54 5.95 -18.30
C ARG A 72 35.92 6.01 -18.98
N PRO A 73 36.83 5.06 -18.70
CA PRO A 73 38.07 4.94 -19.47
C PRO A 73 37.71 4.75 -20.95
N ARG A 74 38.42 5.45 -21.83
CA ARG A 74 38.24 5.38 -23.29
C ARG A 74 38.82 4.10 -23.90
N ASP A 75 39.38 3.19 -23.10
CA ASP A 75 40.34 2.19 -23.58
C ASP A 75 39.82 0.74 -23.55
N ALA A 76 38.51 0.52 -23.72
CA ALA A 76 37.99 -0.83 -23.96
C ALA A 76 37.47 -0.94 -25.40
N PRO A 77 37.82 -2.00 -26.15
CA PRO A 77 37.23 -2.24 -27.48
C PRO A 77 35.71 -2.28 -27.37
N PRO A 78 34.97 -1.99 -28.46
CA PRO A 78 33.53 -1.84 -28.44
C PRO A 78 32.82 -3.21 -28.38
N THR A 79 33.23 -4.12 -27.50
CA THR A 79 32.34 -5.23 -27.11
C THR A 79 31.15 -4.61 -26.40
N SER A 80 29.96 -4.77 -26.99
CA SER A 80 28.73 -4.28 -26.40
C SER A 80 28.55 -4.93 -25.02
N ASN A 81 28.59 -4.15 -23.94
CA ASN A 81 28.26 -4.65 -22.59
C ASN A 81 26.91 -5.38 -22.58
N ALA A 82 26.01 -5.05 -23.52
CA ALA A 82 24.73 -5.74 -23.69
C ALA A 82 24.90 -7.18 -24.21
N LEU A 83 25.84 -7.42 -25.13
CA LEU A 83 26.14 -8.77 -25.61
C LEU A 83 26.69 -9.65 -24.48
N VAL A 84 27.63 -9.11 -23.70
CA VAL A 84 28.22 -9.83 -22.56
C VAL A 84 27.17 -10.13 -21.49
N ALA A 85 26.32 -9.16 -21.18
CA ALA A 85 25.19 -9.36 -20.28
C ALA A 85 24.21 -10.42 -20.82
N ALA A 86 23.90 -10.41 -22.12
CA ALA A 86 23.02 -11.42 -22.73
C ALA A 86 23.63 -12.83 -22.66
N VAL A 87 24.93 -12.97 -22.91
CA VAL A 87 25.64 -14.25 -22.79
C VAL A 87 25.65 -14.73 -21.35
N LEU A 88 25.99 -13.88 -20.38
CA LEU A 88 25.96 -14.23 -18.96
C LEU A 88 24.55 -14.65 -18.51
N PHE A 89 23.51 -13.95 -18.96
CA PHE A 89 22.13 -14.32 -18.68
C PHE A 89 21.78 -15.70 -19.25
N ALA A 90 22.12 -15.94 -20.52
CA ALA A 90 21.84 -17.21 -21.19
C ALA A 90 22.55 -18.38 -20.50
N VAL A 91 23.84 -18.23 -20.18
CA VAL A 91 24.62 -19.24 -19.43
C VAL A 91 24.00 -19.48 -18.06
N ALA A 92 23.69 -18.42 -17.30
CA ALA A 92 23.07 -18.52 -15.99
C ALA A 92 21.70 -19.23 -16.03
N LEU A 93 20.91 -18.97 -17.08
CA LEU A 93 19.61 -19.59 -17.32
C LEU A 93 19.73 -21.06 -17.70
N CYS A 94 20.71 -21.44 -18.53
CA CYS A 94 20.97 -22.84 -18.85
C CYS A 94 21.39 -23.62 -17.60
N VAL A 95 22.28 -23.08 -16.78
CA VAL A 95 22.73 -23.71 -15.52
C VAL A 95 21.57 -23.92 -14.56
N ARG A 96 20.72 -22.90 -14.36
CA ARG A 96 19.57 -22.98 -13.44
C ARG A 96 18.43 -23.84 -14.02
N GLY A 97 18.18 -23.73 -15.32
CA GLY A 97 17.13 -24.47 -16.03
C GLY A 97 17.42 -25.97 -16.19
N TRP A 98 18.68 -26.38 -16.05
CA TRP A 98 19.05 -27.78 -16.18
C TRP A 98 18.31 -28.67 -15.16
N GLY A 99 17.53 -29.63 -15.66
CA GLY A 99 16.78 -30.57 -14.83
C GLY A 99 15.81 -29.91 -13.84
N ILE A 100 15.24 -28.74 -14.17
CA ILE A 100 14.43 -27.94 -13.22
C ILE A 100 13.16 -28.62 -12.70
N SER A 101 12.65 -29.61 -13.43
CA SER A 101 11.55 -30.47 -12.98
C SER A 101 11.98 -31.43 -11.86
N PHE A 102 13.25 -31.78 -11.74
CA PHE A 102 13.72 -32.67 -10.69
C PHE A 102 14.16 -31.88 -9.43
N PRO A 103 13.75 -32.29 -8.22
CA PRO A 103 12.89 -33.44 -7.90
C PRO A 103 11.39 -33.17 -8.11
N PRO A 104 10.57 -34.18 -8.50
CA PRO A 104 9.13 -34.05 -8.69
C PRO A 104 8.32 -34.05 -7.38
N SER A 105 8.95 -33.58 -6.30
CA SER A 105 8.37 -33.45 -4.98
C SER A 105 8.61 -32.05 -4.43
N VAL A 106 7.77 -31.64 -3.49
CA VAL A 106 7.94 -30.39 -2.77
C VAL A 106 9.16 -30.49 -1.86
N VAL A 107 9.97 -29.44 -1.83
CA VAL A 107 11.18 -29.37 -1.00
C VAL A 107 11.06 -28.24 0.03
N PHE A 108 12.15 -28.05 0.80
CA PHE A 108 12.26 -27.03 1.83
C PHE A 108 11.75 -25.66 1.35
N ASP A 109 10.90 -25.03 2.17
CA ASP A 109 10.18 -23.77 1.94
C ASP A 109 9.22 -23.69 0.73
N GLU A 110 9.32 -24.57 -0.29
CA GLU A 110 8.34 -24.63 -1.39
C GLU A 110 6.93 -24.90 -0.84
N VAL A 111 6.80 -25.75 0.20
CA VAL A 111 5.53 -26.06 0.86
C VAL A 111 4.81 -24.78 1.30
N HIS A 112 5.53 -23.84 1.91
CA HIS A 112 4.96 -22.60 2.43
C HIS A 112 4.49 -21.68 1.30
N PHE A 113 5.34 -21.45 0.29
CA PHE A 113 4.99 -20.56 -0.81
C PHE A 113 3.86 -21.11 -1.69
N LEU A 114 3.83 -22.43 -1.92
CA LEU A 114 2.72 -23.09 -2.62
C LEU A 114 1.41 -22.99 -1.83
N ARG A 115 1.45 -23.14 -0.49
CA ARG A 115 0.28 -22.92 0.36
C ARG A 115 -0.25 -21.49 0.25
N PHE A 116 0.64 -20.50 0.24
CA PHE A 116 0.23 -19.10 0.08
C PHE A 116 -0.34 -18.82 -1.31
N VAL A 117 0.25 -19.37 -2.37
CA VAL A 117 -0.27 -19.28 -3.73
C VAL A 117 -1.65 -19.91 -3.84
N LYS A 118 -1.87 -21.08 -3.21
CA LYS A 118 -3.20 -21.72 -3.12
C LYS A 118 -4.19 -20.82 -2.38
N ALA A 119 -3.79 -20.25 -1.26
CA ALA A 119 -4.63 -19.34 -0.48
C ALA A 119 -5.07 -18.11 -1.31
N TYR A 120 -4.14 -17.52 -2.06
CA TYR A 120 -4.46 -16.47 -3.04
C TYR A 120 -5.38 -16.95 -4.17
N TYR A 121 -5.15 -18.16 -4.70
CA TYR A 121 -5.93 -18.70 -5.80
C TYR A 121 -7.41 -18.86 -5.42
N TYR A 122 -7.68 -19.31 -4.20
CA TYR A 122 -9.03 -19.50 -3.65
C TYR A 122 -9.54 -18.33 -2.81
N GLY A 123 -8.78 -17.24 -2.73
CA GLY A 123 -9.14 -16.02 -2.00
C GLY A 123 -9.32 -16.19 -0.49
N ARG A 124 -8.61 -17.14 0.14
CA ARG A 124 -8.67 -17.40 1.59
C ARG A 124 -7.53 -16.71 2.32
N TYR A 125 -7.87 -15.90 3.32
CA TYR A 125 -6.89 -15.14 4.07
C TYR A 125 -5.85 -16.02 4.76
N PHE A 126 -4.59 -15.61 4.68
CA PHE A 126 -3.46 -16.23 5.34
C PHE A 126 -2.55 -15.15 5.94
N PHE A 127 -1.81 -15.51 6.97
CA PHE A 127 -0.79 -14.65 7.56
C PHE A 127 0.59 -15.15 7.18
N ASP A 128 1.46 -14.22 6.81
CA ASP A 128 2.87 -14.49 6.55
C ASP A 128 3.74 -13.29 6.98
N ILE A 129 4.97 -13.59 7.37
CA ILE A 129 5.97 -12.60 7.80
C ILE A 129 6.52 -11.78 6.63
N HIS A 130 6.47 -12.29 5.40
CA HIS A 130 7.04 -11.61 4.24
C HIS A 130 5.98 -10.79 3.50
N PRO A 131 6.36 -9.62 2.96
CA PRO A 131 5.50 -8.85 2.08
C PRO A 131 5.04 -9.62 0.82
N PRO A 132 3.99 -9.15 0.13
CA PRO A 132 3.24 -10.02 -0.79
C PRO A 132 3.82 -10.13 -2.21
N LEU A 133 4.73 -9.26 -2.66
CA LEU A 133 5.12 -9.19 -4.09
C LEU A 133 5.59 -10.56 -4.62
N GLY A 134 6.49 -11.23 -3.90
CA GLY A 134 7.04 -12.49 -4.37
C GLY A 134 5.97 -13.56 -4.59
N LYS A 135 4.98 -13.60 -3.68
CA LYS A 135 3.84 -14.53 -3.75
C LYS A 135 2.84 -14.13 -4.82
N LEU A 136 2.63 -12.83 -5.04
CA LEU A 136 1.77 -12.30 -6.10
C LEU A 136 2.32 -12.63 -7.50
N VAL A 137 3.65 -12.60 -7.68
CA VAL A 137 4.31 -13.05 -8.92
C VAL A 137 4.08 -14.56 -9.13
N LEU A 138 4.26 -15.38 -8.09
CA LEU A 138 3.98 -16.82 -8.18
C LEU A 138 2.50 -17.11 -8.47
N LEU A 139 1.58 -16.34 -7.88
CA LEU A 139 0.14 -16.41 -8.19
C LEU A 139 -0.14 -16.10 -9.67
N LEU A 140 0.48 -15.04 -10.20
CA LEU A 140 0.32 -14.66 -11.61
C LEU A 140 0.76 -15.81 -12.53
N VAL A 141 1.93 -16.39 -12.28
CA VAL A 141 2.46 -17.51 -13.05
C VAL A 141 1.57 -18.74 -12.90
N THR A 142 1.04 -18.99 -11.70
CA THR A 142 0.07 -20.07 -11.45
C THR A 142 -1.17 -19.91 -12.33
N LYS A 143 -1.75 -18.71 -12.38
CA LYS A 143 -2.95 -18.43 -13.20
C LYS A 143 -2.69 -18.54 -14.70
N LEU A 144 -1.48 -18.23 -15.16
CA LEU A 144 -1.16 -18.22 -16.59
C LEU A 144 -0.76 -19.59 -17.13
N PHE A 145 -0.05 -20.40 -16.32
CA PHE A 145 0.64 -21.59 -16.83
C PHE A 145 0.40 -22.86 -16.03
N CYS A 146 -0.21 -22.79 -14.86
CA CYS A 146 -0.43 -23.94 -13.99
C CYS A 146 -1.92 -24.32 -13.94
N ASN A 147 -2.21 -25.57 -13.61
CA ASN A 147 -3.55 -25.99 -13.25
C ASN A 147 -3.93 -25.50 -11.83
N PRO A 148 -5.24 -25.40 -11.50
CA PRO A 148 -5.69 -24.96 -10.19
C PRO A 148 -4.99 -25.73 -9.06
N PRO A 149 -4.44 -25.09 -8.01
CA PRO A 149 -3.67 -25.77 -6.98
C PRO A 149 -4.49 -26.80 -6.20
N ARG A 150 -4.26 -28.11 -6.46
CA ARG A 150 -5.13 -29.19 -5.94
C ARG A 150 -4.75 -29.71 -4.55
N LEU A 151 -3.49 -29.64 -4.15
CA LEU A 151 -2.97 -30.33 -2.97
C LEU A 151 -2.67 -29.37 -1.80
N ASP A 152 -2.93 -29.80 -0.57
CA ASP A 152 -2.43 -29.18 0.66
C ASP A 152 -1.16 -29.91 1.08
N TYR A 153 -0.03 -29.59 0.42
CA TYR A 153 1.26 -30.10 0.85
C TYR A 153 1.51 -29.68 2.30
N LYS A 154 1.81 -30.63 3.17
CA LYS A 154 2.06 -30.41 4.60
C LYS A 154 3.52 -30.62 4.95
N VAL A 155 4.19 -31.55 4.27
CA VAL A 155 5.58 -31.94 4.56
C VAL A 155 6.43 -31.98 3.30
N ASN A 156 7.73 -31.80 3.50
CA ASN A 156 8.72 -31.95 2.43
C ASN A 156 8.75 -33.41 1.94
N GLY A 157 8.92 -33.60 0.64
CA GLY A 157 8.95 -34.92 -0.01
C GLY A 157 7.61 -35.38 -0.59
N GLU A 158 6.51 -34.66 -0.34
CA GLU A 158 5.23 -34.93 -1.01
C GLU A 158 5.34 -34.72 -2.51
N GLN A 159 4.86 -35.69 -3.29
CA GLN A 159 4.90 -35.68 -4.75
C GLN A 159 3.91 -34.66 -5.31
N PHE A 160 4.28 -33.94 -6.36
CA PHE A 160 3.38 -32.99 -7.02
C PHE A 160 2.19 -33.67 -7.72
N GLY A 161 2.30 -34.95 -8.06
CA GLY A 161 1.27 -35.69 -8.79
C GLY A 161 0.94 -35.02 -10.13
N GLU A 162 -0.33 -34.68 -10.34
CA GLU A 162 -0.81 -33.99 -11.54
C GLU A 162 -0.60 -32.46 -11.52
N GLN A 163 -0.07 -31.89 -10.43
CA GLN A 163 0.14 -30.44 -10.34
C GLN A 163 1.22 -29.99 -11.33
N ILE A 164 0.91 -29.01 -12.16
CA ILE A 164 1.90 -28.33 -13.01
C ILE A 164 2.61 -27.30 -12.12
N TYR A 165 3.85 -27.58 -11.72
CA TYR A 165 4.66 -26.71 -10.84
C TYR A 165 5.91 -26.15 -11.53
N THR A 166 6.35 -26.76 -12.63
CA THR A 166 7.59 -26.39 -13.34
C THR A 166 7.67 -24.90 -13.73
N PRO A 167 6.58 -24.23 -14.19
CA PRO A 167 6.60 -22.79 -14.45
C PRO A 167 6.96 -21.94 -13.22
N LEU A 168 6.59 -22.39 -12.01
CA LEU A 168 6.92 -21.68 -10.77
C LEU A 168 8.42 -21.76 -10.46
N ARG A 169 9.06 -22.91 -10.68
CA ARG A 169 10.52 -23.03 -10.57
C ARG A 169 11.25 -22.22 -11.63
N TRP A 170 10.74 -22.21 -12.87
CA TRP A 170 11.27 -21.34 -13.93
C TRP A 170 11.19 -19.86 -13.59
N THR A 171 10.19 -19.44 -12.82
CA THR A 171 10.08 -18.05 -12.34
C THR A 171 11.29 -17.68 -11.50
N SER A 172 11.61 -18.50 -10.50
CA SER A 172 12.82 -18.31 -9.68
C SER A 172 14.09 -18.36 -10.52
N ALA A 173 14.17 -19.28 -11.50
CA ALA A 173 15.35 -19.43 -12.35
C ALA A 173 15.58 -18.19 -13.22
N LEU A 174 14.51 -17.61 -13.78
CA LEU A 174 14.56 -16.38 -14.57
C LEU A 174 15.05 -15.20 -13.72
N PHE A 175 14.49 -15.01 -12.53
CA PHE A 175 14.95 -13.96 -11.61
C PHE A 175 16.39 -14.19 -11.15
N GLY A 176 16.76 -15.42 -10.77
CA GLY A 176 18.13 -15.76 -10.36
C GLY A 176 19.15 -15.56 -11.48
N SER A 177 18.76 -15.78 -12.73
CA SER A 177 19.64 -15.61 -13.90
C SER A 177 19.99 -14.15 -14.18
N THR A 178 19.21 -13.19 -13.67
CA THR A 178 19.53 -11.75 -13.84
C THR A 178 20.71 -11.31 -12.98
N ILE A 179 21.05 -12.05 -11.92
CA ILE A 179 22.07 -11.64 -10.94
C ILE A 179 23.45 -11.56 -11.63
N ALA A 180 23.80 -12.56 -12.44
CA ALA A 180 25.07 -12.64 -13.17
C ALA A 180 25.32 -11.41 -14.09
N PRO A 181 24.43 -11.09 -15.06
CA PRO A 181 24.63 -9.92 -15.93
C PRO A 181 24.52 -8.59 -15.19
N VAL A 182 23.62 -8.47 -14.20
CA VAL A 182 23.48 -7.22 -13.43
C VAL A 182 24.72 -6.95 -12.61
N THR A 183 25.34 -7.99 -12.03
CA THR A 183 26.60 -7.86 -11.28
C THR A 183 27.75 -7.40 -12.17
N TYR A 184 27.89 -8.00 -13.36
CA TYR A 184 28.82 -7.53 -14.37
C TYR A 184 28.61 -6.03 -14.66
N LEU A 185 27.36 -5.61 -14.92
CA LEU A 185 27.04 -4.22 -15.21
C LEU A 185 27.30 -3.28 -14.02
N ILE A 186 27.08 -3.73 -12.77
CA ILE A 186 27.43 -2.98 -11.56
C ILE A 186 28.94 -2.72 -11.54
N CYS A 187 29.77 -3.74 -11.77
CA CYS A 187 31.22 -3.60 -11.86
C CYS A 187 31.65 -2.62 -12.97
N ARG A 188 30.98 -2.66 -14.13
CA ARG A 188 31.22 -1.70 -15.22
C ARG A 188 30.84 -0.27 -14.83
N GLU A 189 29.75 -0.07 -14.10
CA GLU A 189 29.35 1.27 -13.62
C GLU A 189 30.25 1.78 -12.49
N LEU A 190 30.82 0.89 -11.67
CA LEU A 190 31.86 1.23 -10.68
C LEU A 190 33.21 1.60 -11.32
N GLY A 191 33.39 1.37 -12.62
CA GLY A 191 34.59 1.72 -13.37
C GLY A 191 35.69 0.66 -13.34
N LEU A 192 35.37 -0.58 -12.97
CA LEU A 192 36.32 -1.69 -12.97
C LEU A 192 36.69 -2.10 -14.40
N SER A 193 37.87 -2.72 -14.58
CA SER A 193 38.30 -3.22 -15.89
C SER A 193 37.37 -4.32 -16.41
N PHE A 194 37.40 -4.59 -17.71
CA PHE A 194 36.55 -5.61 -18.32
C PHE A 194 36.80 -7.01 -17.72
N PRO A 195 38.05 -7.50 -17.61
CA PRO A 195 38.33 -8.79 -17.00
C PRO A 195 37.88 -8.84 -15.53
N ALA A 196 38.13 -7.80 -14.75
CA ALA A 196 37.72 -7.73 -13.34
C ALA A 196 36.19 -7.73 -13.17
N SER A 197 35.45 -7.17 -14.13
CA SER A 197 33.98 -7.16 -14.10
C SER A 197 33.38 -8.50 -14.52
N LEU A 198 34.07 -9.27 -15.36
CA LEU A 198 33.62 -10.61 -15.77
C LEU A 198 33.66 -11.60 -14.62
N VAL A 199 34.70 -11.57 -13.79
CA VAL A 199 34.91 -12.52 -12.68
C VAL A 199 33.66 -12.68 -11.81
N PRO A 200 33.07 -11.62 -11.19
CA PRO A 200 31.90 -11.78 -10.34
C PRO A 200 30.63 -12.13 -11.14
N GLY A 201 30.50 -11.69 -12.40
CA GLY A 201 29.38 -12.07 -13.27
C GLY A 201 29.37 -13.57 -13.59
N VAL A 202 30.55 -14.14 -13.91
CA VAL A 202 30.75 -15.57 -14.12
C VAL A 202 30.59 -16.34 -12.80
N ALA A 203 31.14 -15.82 -11.69
CA ALA A 203 30.99 -16.44 -10.38
C ALA A 203 29.51 -16.62 -10.02
N PHE A 204 28.67 -15.59 -10.14
CA PHE A 204 27.22 -15.72 -9.89
C PHE A 204 26.48 -16.63 -10.89
N ALA A 205 27.05 -16.90 -12.07
CA ALA A 205 26.47 -17.89 -12.98
C ALA A 205 26.65 -19.32 -12.44
N PHE A 206 27.76 -19.61 -11.76
CA PHE A 206 28.15 -20.94 -11.27
C PHE A 206 28.15 -21.10 -9.74
N GLU A 207 27.83 -20.05 -8.98
CA GLU A 207 27.80 -20.06 -7.52
C GLU A 207 26.64 -20.91 -6.98
N HIS A 208 26.98 -21.99 -6.27
CA HIS A 208 26.05 -23.01 -5.80
C HIS A 208 24.92 -22.45 -4.95
N LEU A 209 25.20 -21.52 -4.02
CA LEU A 209 24.16 -20.97 -3.15
C LEU A 209 23.03 -20.34 -3.98
N THR A 210 23.41 -19.50 -4.95
CA THR A 210 22.43 -18.82 -5.81
C THR A 210 21.76 -19.76 -6.81
N VAL A 211 22.47 -20.77 -7.30
CA VAL A 211 21.90 -21.77 -8.21
C VAL A 211 20.85 -22.62 -7.49
N ILE A 212 21.13 -23.10 -6.27
CA ILE A 212 20.18 -23.91 -5.49
C ILE A 212 18.92 -23.09 -5.16
N GLU A 213 19.10 -21.91 -4.58
CA GLU A 213 18.00 -21.01 -4.17
C GLU A 213 17.12 -20.53 -5.34
N SER A 214 17.67 -20.43 -6.55
CA SER A 214 16.93 -19.97 -7.73
C SER A 214 16.35 -21.09 -8.59
N ARG A 215 16.52 -22.36 -8.22
CA ARG A 215 15.91 -23.49 -8.95
C ARG A 215 14.59 -23.96 -8.36
N LEU A 216 14.29 -23.55 -7.13
CA LEU A 216 13.12 -23.97 -6.37
C LEU A 216 12.07 -22.86 -6.34
N VAL A 217 10.84 -23.18 -5.92
CA VAL A 217 9.75 -22.19 -5.73
C VAL A 217 9.98 -21.36 -4.46
N LEU A 218 11.01 -20.51 -4.50
CA LEU A 218 11.45 -19.64 -3.41
C LEU A 218 11.42 -18.17 -3.84
N LEU A 219 11.45 -17.28 -2.85
CA LEU A 219 11.37 -15.84 -3.09
C LEU A 219 12.74 -15.15 -3.18
N ASP A 220 13.80 -15.80 -2.68
CA ASP A 220 15.12 -15.16 -2.53
C ASP A 220 15.78 -14.84 -3.88
N ALA A 221 15.47 -15.58 -4.96
CA ALA A 221 15.88 -15.23 -6.31
C ALA A 221 15.30 -13.88 -6.78
N GLN A 222 14.02 -13.65 -6.49
CA GLN A 222 13.33 -12.38 -6.81
C GLN A 222 13.93 -11.24 -5.98
N LEU A 223 14.12 -11.48 -4.67
CA LEU A 223 14.74 -10.56 -3.72
C LEU A 223 16.11 -10.08 -4.23
N MET A 224 16.99 -11.01 -4.58
CA MET A 224 18.34 -10.73 -5.04
C MET A 224 18.36 -9.97 -6.36
N SER A 225 17.52 -10.37 -7.31
CA SER A 225 17.37 -9.67 -8.60
C SER A 225 16.97 -8.21 -8.40
N PHE A 226 15.95 -7.93 -7.58
CA PHE A 226 15.51 -6.56 -7.33
C PHE A 226 16.54 -5.73 -6.55
N MET A 227 17.27 -6.32 -5.59
CA MET A 227 18.37 -5.64 -4.91
C MET A 227 19.50 -5.27 -5.86
N ALA A 228 19.93 -6.20 -6.72
CA ALA A 228 20.98 -5.96 -7.71
C ALA A 228 20.56 -4.88 -8.72
N LEU A 229 19.32 -4.93 -9.21
CA LEU A 229 18.76 -3.89 -10.09
C LEU A 229 18.70 -2.53 -9.39
N CYS A 230 18.30 -2.48 -8.11
CA CYS A 230 18.28 -1.25 -7.32
C CYS A 230 19.66 -0.61 -7.25
N LEU A 231 20.71 -1.39 -6.94
CA LEU A 231 22.07 -0.88 -6.92
C LEU A 231 22.56 -0.43 -8.30
N LEU A 232 22.30 -1.20 -9.35
CA LEU A 232 22.66 -0.84 -10.73
C LEU A 232 22.00 0.48 -11.15
N PHE A 233 20.71 0.64 -10.90
CA PHE A 233 19.99 1.86 -11.24
C PHE A 233 20.43 3.05 -10.39
N ALA A 234 20.76 2.83 -9.11
CA ALA A 234 21.32 3.86 -8.25
C ALA A 234 22.68 4.37 -8.77
N LEU A 235 23.58 3.47 -9.19
CA LEU A 235 24.86 3.85 -9.80
C LEU A 235 24.64 4.69 -11.09
N LYS A 236 23.69 4.27 -11.94
CA LYS A 236 23.34 5.02 -13.16
C LYS A 236 22.67 6.37 -12.85
N LEU A 237 21.88 6.46 -11.78
CA LEU A 237 21.28 7.69 -11.26
C LEU A 237 22.37 8.66 -10.80
N TRP A 238 23.30 8.19 -9.98
CA TRP A 238 24.43 8.96 -9.46
C TRP A 238 25.39 9.45 -10.54
N GLY A 239 25.52 8.69 -11.63
CA GLY A 239 26.29 9.06 -12.82
C GLY A 239 25.59 10.03 -13.78
N ALA A 240 24.27 10.21 -13.67
CA ALA A 240 23.46 11.03 -14.56
C ALA A 240 23.37 12.50 -14.13
N ARG A 241 23.48 13.42 -15.10
CA ARG A 241 23.43 14.87 -14.88
C ARG A 241 22.05 15.33 -14.37
N LYS A 242 22.02 16.29 -13.44
CA LYS A 242 20.77 16.92 -12.96
C LYS A 242 19.93 17.50 -14.10
N GLY A 243 18.62 17.50 -13.92
CA GLY A 243 17.65 17.98 -14.92
C GLY A 243 17.39 17.05 -16.12
N THR A 244 18.23 16.04 -16.36
CA THR A 244 18.07 15.16 -17.53
C THR A 244 16.94 14.15 -17.36
N ALA A 245 16.27 13.80 -18.47
CA ALA A 245 15.27 12.72 -18.49
C ALA A 245 15.89 11.38 -18.06
N ARG A 246 17.16 11.13 -18.40
CA ARG A 246 17.92 9.96 -17.97
C ARG A 246 17.99 9.83 -16.45
N ARG A 247 18.26 10.94 -15.74
CA ARG A 247 18.30 10.96 -14.28
C ARG A 247 16.93 10.63 -13.69
N ARG A 248 15.86 11.24 -14.21
CA ARG A 248 14.48 10.93 -13.78
C ARG A 248 14.12 9.46 -13.97
N ARG A 249 14.46 8.88 -15.13
CA ARG A 249 14.23 7.44 -15.39
C ARG A 249 14.93 6.56 -14.34
N PHE A 250 16.22 6.80 -14.06
CA PHE A 250 16.93 5.99 -13.07
C PHE A 250 16.49 6.26 -11.63
N LEU A 251 15.99 7.46 -11.31
CA LEU A 251 15.37 7.74 -10.01
C LEU A 251 14.14 6.83 -9.81
N VAL A 252 13.23 6.82 -10.78
CA VAL A 252 12.02 5.99 -10.76
C VAL A 252 12.38 4.50 -10.70
N LEU A 253 13.29 4.04 -11.56
CA LEU A 253 13.72 2.63 -11.58
C LEU A 253 14.40 2.20 -10.27
N THR A 254 15.21 3.08 -9.66
CA THR A 254 15.84 2.80 -8.36
C THR A 254 14.78 2.68 -7.26
N ALA A 255 13.81 3.60 -7.22
CA ALA A 255 12.72 3.58 -6.24
C ALA A 255 11.84 2.33 -6.39
N LEU A 256 11.42 2.01 -7.62
CA LEU A 256 10.57 0.84 -7.90
C LEU A 256 11.28 -0.48 -7.61
N SER A 257 12.53 -0.65 -8.05
CA SER A 257 13.29 -1.88 -7.76
C SER A 257 13.62 -2.03 -6.27
N GLY A 258 13.92 -0.93 -5.57
CA GLY A 258 14.12 -0.95 -4.11
C GLY A 258 12.84 -1.31 -3.35
N ALA A 259 11.71 -0.72 -3.75
CA ALA A 259 10.40 -1.02 -3.19
C ALA A 259 9.95 -2.45 -3.51
N ALA A 260 10.25 -2.95 -4.72
CA ALA A 260 10.03 -4.33 -5.10
C ALA A 260 10.84 -5.30 -4.24
N ALA A 261 12.13 -5.01 -4.00
CA ALA A 261 12.95 -5.84 -3.11
C ALA A 261 12.37 -5.92 -1.69
N ILE A 262 12.02 -4.77 -1.09
CA ILE A 262 11.37 -4.71 0.22
C ILE A 262 10.00 -5.40 0.19
N GLY A 263 9.26 -5.27 -0.91
CA GLY A 263 7.97 -5.90 -1.18
C GLY A 263 8.05 -7.42 -1.37
N VAL A 264 9.24 -8.00 -1.55
CA VAL A 264 9.47 -9.44 -1.48
C VAL A 264 9.80 -9.86 -0.04
N LYS A 265 10.77 -9.20 0.60
CA LYS A 265 11.23 -9.54 1.97
C LYS A 265 11.88 -8.32 2.62
N TRP A 266 11.62 -8.07 3.90
CA TRP A 266 12.17 -6.90 4.61
C TRP A 266 13.68 -6.95 4.78
N THR A 267 14.32 -8.13 4.72
CA THR A 267 15.78 -8.24 4.75
C THR A 267 16.45 -7.50 3.58
N ALA A 268 15.73 -7.23 2.48
CA ALA A 268 16.26 -6.41 1.39
C ALA A 268 16.49 -4.94 1.76
N LEU A 269 15.91 -4.42 2.84
CA LEU A 269 16.01 -3.01 3.23
C LEU A 269 17.48 -2.51 3.29
N ALA A 270 18.43 -3.40 3.56
CA ALA A 270 19.85 -3.07 3.58
C ALA A 270 20.34 -2.37 2.30
N THR A 271 19.96 -2.86 1.10
CA THR A 271 20.46 -2.29 -0.17
C THR A 271 19.78 -0.96 -0.52
N PRO A 272 18.44 -0.84 -0.55
CA PRO A 272 17.77 0.45 -0.76
C PRO A 272 18.09 1.46 0.35
N GLY A 273 18.27 1.00 1.59
CA GLY A 273 18.71 1.82 2.72
C GLY A 273 20.11 2.40 2.49
N LEU A 274 21.07 1.58 2.06
CA LEU A 274 22.40 2.05 1.69
C LEU A 274 22.34 3.06 0.53
N VAL A 275 21.54 2.79 -0.50
CA VAL A 275 21.32 3.70 -1.63
C VAL A 275 20.75 5.04 -1.16
N ALA A 276 19.78 5.02 -0.23
CA ALA A 276 19.21 6.23 0.34
C ALA A 276 20.25 7.03 1.15
N LEU A 277 21.06 6.35 1.97
CA LEU A 277 22.12 6.98 2.76
C LEU A 277 23.20 7.62 1.89
N VAL A 278 23.68 6.91 0.86
CA VAL A 278 24.66 7.45 -0.10
C VAL A 278 24.07 8.63 -0.88
N SER A 279 22.80 8.54 -1.28
CA SER A 279 22.10 9.62 -1.98
C SER A 279 21.93 10.87 -1.12
N LEU A 280 21.69 10.70 0.18
CA LEU A 280 21.58 11.78 1.17
C LEU A 280 22.95 12.41 1.48
N ALA A 281 23.96 11.57 1.70
CA ALA A 281 25.33 12.02 1.99
C ALA A 281 26.00 12.68 0.77
N GLY A 282 25.60 12.30 -0.44
CA GLY A 282 26.19 12.81 -1.68
C GLY A 282 27.59 12.29 -1.97
N ARG A 283 28.05 11.28 -1.23
CA ARG A 283 29.35 10.63 -1.34
C ARG A 283 29.17 9.14 -0.98
N PRO A 284 29.98 8.21 -1.51
CA PRO A 284 31.13 8.45 -2.38
C PRO A 284 30.76 8.67 -3.86
N PHE A 285 29.73 8.00 -4.36
CA PHE A 285 29.47 7.87 -5.80
C PHE A 285 28.79 9.05 -6.53
N PRO A 286 27.82 9.80 -5.93
CA PRO A 286 27.10 10.87 -6.63
C PRO A 286 28.01 11.95 -7.24
N ARG A 287 27.95 12.13 -8.57
CA ARG A 287 28.85 13.06 -9.29
C ARG A 287 28.60 14.53 -8.98
N GLU A 288 27.34 14.88 -8.76
CA GLU A 288 26.88 16.26 -8.54
C GLU A 288 26.46 16.47 -7.06
N GLY A 289 27.07 15.70 -6.16
CA GLY A 289 26.76 15.71 -4.72
C GLY A 289 25.41 15.08 -4.38
N ARG A 290 24.88 15.44 -3.21
CA ARG A 290 23.63 14.87 -2.68
C ARG A 290 22.45 15.07 -3.62
N LEU A 291 21.51 14.14 -3.57
CA LEU A 291 20.22 14.28 -4.23
C LEU A 291 19.45 15.46 -3.62
N GLN A 292 18.65 16.14 -4.44
CA GLN A 292 17.79 17.21 -3.94
C GLN A 292 16.64 16.62 -3.12
N TRP A 293 16.15 17.37 -2.12
CA TRP A 293 15.03 16.93 -1.29
C TRP A 293 13.78 16.55 -2.10
N GLY A 294 13.51 17.25 -3.21
CA GLY A 294 12.43 16.90 -4.13
C GLY A 294 12.63 15.53 -4.81
N GLU A 295 13.86 15.18 -5.19
CA GLU A 295 14.18 13.86 -5.77
C GLU A 295 14.03 12.75 -4.73
N MET A 296 14.49 13.00 -3.49
CA MET A 296 14.34 12.05 -2.39
C MET A 296 12.87 11.86 -1.99
N GLY A 297 12.11 12.95 -1.90
CA GLY A 297 10.67 12.92 -1.63
C GLY A 297 9.90 12.16 -2.70
N LEU A 298 10.21 12.40 -3.98
CA LEU A 298 9.61 11.67 -5.09
C LEU A 298 9.95 10.16 -5.04
N ALA A 299 11.21 9.80 -4.81
CA ALA A 299 11.62 8.41 -4.69
C ALA A 299 10.94 7.71 -3.50
N GLY A 300 10.85 8.38 -2.36
CA GLY A 300 10.13 7.89 -1.18
C GLY A 300 8.64 7.71 -1.44
N MET A 301 8.00 8.69 -2.09
CA MET A 301 6.58 8.59 -2.48
C MET A 301 6.33 7.41 -3.41
N ILE A 302 7.14 7.23 -4.46
CA ILE A 302 7.03 6.10 -5.38
C ILE A 302 7.17 4.77 -4.63
N ALA A 303 8.18 4.66 -3.76
CA ALA A 303 8.43 3.44 -3.02
C ALA A 303 7.29 3.09 -2.05
N SER A 304 6.80 4.09 -1.30
CA SER A 304 5.68 3.93 -0.38
C SER A 304 4.37 3.62 -1.10
N SER A 305 4.05 4.32 -2.19
CA SER A 305 2.85 4.04 -2.99
C SER A 305 2.89 2.64 -3.61
N PHE A 306 4.04 2.20 -4.11
CA PHE A 306 4.19 0.85 -4.63
C PHE A 306 3.99 -0.19 -3.53
N TYR A 307 4.59 0.00 -2.35
CA TYR A 307 4.43 -0.92 -1.23
C TYR A 307 2.98 -1.01 -0.72
N VAL A 308 2.30 0.14 -0.57
CA VAL A 308 0.88 0.17 -0.17
C VAL A 308 0.00 -0.50 -1.23
N LEU A 309 0.27 -0.28 -2.52
CA LEU A 309 -0.46 -0.92 -3.62
C LEU A 309 -0.35 -2.45 -3.54
N LEU A 310 0.83 -2.99 -3.23
CA LEU A 310 1.02 -4.44 -3.08
C LEU A 310 0.16 -5.02 -1.97
N PHE A 311 0.07 -4.35 -0.82
CA PHE A 311 -0.81 -4.77 0.27
C PHE A 311 -2.29 -4.58 -0.06
N ALA A 312 -2.65 -3.50 -0.75
CA ALA A 312 -4.02 -3.31 -1.23
C ALA A 312 -4.45 -4.46 -2.14
N VAL A 313 -3.61 -4.85 -3.11
CA VAL A 313 -3.85 -6.01 -3.98
C VAL A 313 -3.91 -7.31 -3.16
N HIS A 314 -3.02 -7.50 -2.18
CA HIS A 314 -3.06 -8.67 -1.29
C HIS A 314 -4.40 -8.79 -0.54
N PHE A 315 -4.90 -7.73 0.09
CA PHE A 315 -6.17 -7.76 0.80
C PHE A 315 -7.39 -7.85 -0.13
N MET A 316 -7.31 -7.28 -1.34
CA MET A 316 -8.36 -7.41 -2.36
C MET A 316 -8.49 -8.86 -2.85
N LEU A 317 -7.37 -9.56 -3.01
CA LEU A 317 -7.34 -10.95 -3.49
C LEU A 317 -7.72 -11.98 -2.42
N LEU A 318 -7.74 -11.60 -1.14
CA LEU A 318 -8.03 -12.49 -0.02
C LEU A 318 -9.34 -12.08 0.70
N PRO A 319 -10.50 -12.10 0.02
CA PRO A 319 -11.74 -11.65 0.61
C PRO A 319 -12.30 -12.62 1.66
N HIS A 320 -11.97 -13.91 1.63
CA HIS A 320 -12.59 -14.92 2.51
C HIS A 320 -11.78 -15.19 3.78
N SER A 321 -12.49 -15.60 4.84
CA SER A 321 -11.88 -16.18 6.04
C SER A 321 -11.00 -17.40 5.70
N GLY A 322 -9.92 -17.57 6.46
CA GLY A 322 -8.91 -18.61 6.27
C GLY A 322 -7.96 -18.66 7.46
N GLN A 323 -7.10 -19.69 7.54
CA GLN A 323 -6.31 -19.99 8.76
C GLN A 323 -5.48 -18.82 9.31
N GLY A 324 -5.15 -17.81 8.49
CA GLY A 324 -4.38 -16.65 8.95
C GLY A 324 -5.19 -15.61 9.71
N ASP A 325 -6.52 -15.68 9.71
CA ASP A 325 -7.36 -14.70 10.38
C ASP A 325 -7.35 -14.84 11.92
N ALA A 326 -6.89 -15.98 12.43
CA ALA A 326 -6.65 -16.21 13.85
C ALA A 326 -5.67 -15.21 14.48
N PHE A 327 -4.77 -14.63 13.66
CA PHE A 327 -3.79 -13.61 14.09
C PHE A 327 -4.32 -12.18 13.98
N MET A 328 -5.58 -11.99 13.59
CA MET A 328 -6.16 -10.68 13.30
C MET A 328 -7.16 -10.27 14.37
N THR A 329 -7.39 -8.96 14.49
CA THR A 329 -8.43 -8.42 15.36
C THR A 329 -9.81 -8.79 14.84
N ASP A 330 -10.82 -8.76 15.71
CA ASP A 330 -12.17 -9.13 15.31
C ASP A 330 -12.75 -8.15 14.29
N GLU A 331 -12.36 -6.86 14.34
CA GLU A 331 -12.73 -5.88 13.31
C GLU A 331 -12.21 -6.27 11.93
N PHE A 332 -10.98 -6.77 11.84
CA PHE A 332 -10.43 -7.26 10.57
C PHE A 332 -11.16 -8.53 10.11
N LYS A 333 -11.44 -9.48 11.02
CA LYS A 333 -12.19 -10.70 10.67
C LYS A 333 -13.59 -10.39 10.15
N MET A 334 -14.25 -9.35 10.69
CA MET A 334 -15.54 -8.87 10.20
C MET A 334 -15.46 -8.27 8.80
N SER A 335 -14.28 -7.76 8.42
CA SER A 335 -14.05 -7.36 7.04
C SER A 335 -14.03 -8.57 6.11
N LEU A 336 -13.68 -9.79 6.54
CA LEU A 336 -13.62 -10.97 5.66
C LEU A 336 -15.01 -11.57 5.39
N VAL A 337 -15.20 -12.09 4.19
CA VAL A 337 -16.37 -12.87 3.77
C VAL A 337 -16.34 -14.23 4.45
N GLY A 338 -17.44 -14.57 5.12
CA GLY A 338 -17.61 -15.84 5.86
C GLY A 338 -17.77 -15.63 7.37
N THR A 339 -17.20 -14.56 7.91
CA THR A 339 -17.46 -14.11 9.29
C THR A 339 -18.76 -13.33 9.33
N ARG A 340 -19.69 -13.70 10.21
CA ARG A 340 -20.99 -13.03 10.37
C ARG A 340 -21.07 -12.43 11.77
N HIS A 341 -21.44 -11.16 11.85
CA HIS A 341 -21.71 -10.50 13.13
C HIS A 341 -23.20 -10.60 13.47
N ARG A 342 -23.52 -10.84 14.75
CA ARG A 342 -24.91 -10.94 15.21
C ARG A 342 -25.76 -9.72 14.84
N TRP A 343 -25.16 -8.55 14.79
CA TRP A 343 -25.83 -7.27 14.50
C TRP A 343 -25.64 -6.77 13.06
N GLU A 344 -25.17 -7.63 12.14
CA GLU A 344 -25.10 -7.25 10.72
C GLU A 344 -26.49 -6.91 10.18
N SER A 345 -26.57 -5.93 9.27
CA SER A 345 -27.81 -5.53 8.62
C SER A 345 -27.59 -5.23 7.14
N LYS A 346 -28.59 -5.52 6.32
CA LYS A 346 -28.54 -5.30 4.87
C LYS A 346 -28.97 -3.89 4.51
N TRP A 347 -28.50 -3.40 3.37
CA TRP A 347 -28.75 -2.02 2.92
C TRP A 347 -30.23 -1.62 2.91
N TYR A 348 -31.12 -2.53 2.50
CA TYR A 348 -32.56 -2.29 2.46
C TYR A 348 -33.19 -2.19 3.86
N GLN A 349 -32.58 -2.82 4.87
CA GLN A 349 -33.03 -2.74 6.26
C GLN A 349 -32.75 -1.37 6.86
N TRP A 350 -31.74 -0.64 6.35
CA TRP A 350 -31.39 0.69 6.85
C TRP A 350 -32.42 1.74 6.46
N ILE A 351 -32.91 1.69 5.21
CA ILE A 351 -33.91 2.62 4.67
C ILE A 351 -35.18 2.58 5.51
N MET A 352 -35.63 1.38 5.88
CA MET A 352 -36.84 1.16 6.66
C MET A 352 -36.59 1.18 8.17
N ASN A 353 -35.33 1.38 8.61
CA ASN A 353 -34.92 1.28 10.01
C ASN A 353 -35.32 -0.07 10.65
N GLN A 354 -35.28 -1.17 9.89
CA GLN A 354 -35.77 -2.48 10.31
C GLN A 354 -34.86 -3.17 11.33
N ARG A 355 -33.57 -2.84 11.34
CA ARG A 355 -32.58 -3.50 12.21
C ARG A 355 -31.61 -2.50 12.83
N GLY A 356 -31.59 -2.46 14.15
CA GLY A 356 -30.67 -1.65 14.95
C GLY A 356 -29.33 -2.35 15.22
N LEU A 357 -28.40 -1.63 15.82
CA LEU A 357 -27.09 -2.14 16.24
C LEU A 357 -26.85 -1.79 17.70
N LEU A 358 -26.71 -2.80 18.56
CA LEU A 358 -26.40 -2.64 19.98
C LEU A 358 -24.92 -2.25 20.16
N TYR A 359 -24.67 -1.13 20.82
CA TYR A 359 -23.32 -0.63 21.12
C TYR A 359 -22.88 -1.00 22.54
N PHE A 360 -23.84 -0.99 23.48
CA PHE A 360 -23.57 -1.16 24.90
C PHE A 360 -24.75 -1.83 25.57
N ASN A 361 -24.47 -2.74 26.50
CA ASN A 361 -25.48 -3.43 27.31
C ASN A 361 -24.85 -3.82 28.64
N GLU A 362 -25.23 -3.11 29.70
CA GLU A 362 -24.80 -3.38 31.07
C GLU A 362 -26.02 -3.66 31.95
N LEU A 363 -25.83 -4.58 32.90
CA LEU A 363 -26.80 -4.91 33.93
C LEU A 363 -26.52 -3.99 35.12
N ASP A 364 -27.55 -3.26 35.56
CA ASP A 364 -27.47 -2.48 36.79
C ASP A 364 -27.83 -3.42 37.96
N ASP A 365 -26.89 -3.69 38.87
CA ASP A 365 -27.01 -4.76 39.87
C ASP A 365 -28.00 -4.43 41.01
N GLU A 366 -28.40 -3.17 41.21
CA GLU A 366 -29.24 -2.76 42.34
C GLU A 366 -30.76 -2.74 42.03
N VAL A 367 -31.14 -2.69 40.76
CA VAL A 367 -32.54 -2.65 40.33
C VAL A 367 -32.59 -3.35 38.97
N THR A 368 -33.59 -4.19 38.71
CA THR A 368 -33.80 -5.01 37.49
C THR A 368 -33.91 -4.24 36.14
N ASN A 369 -33.19 -3.13 35.98
CA ASN A 369 -33.15 -2.24 34.84
C ASN A 369 -31.88 -2.52 34.01
N PHE A 370 -31.99 -2.23 32.72
CA PHE A 370 -30.93 -2.45 31.76
C PHE A 370 -30.51 -1.09 31.22
N GLN A 371 -29.21 -0.89 31.06
CA GLN A 371 -28.66 0.27 30.38
C GLN A 371 -28.16 -0.18 29.02
N LYS A 372 -28.69 0.43 27.96
CA LYS A 372 -28.33 0.07 26.58
C LYS A 372 -28.08 1.30 25.74
N ILE A 373 -27.01 1.25 24.94
CA ILE A 373 -26.82 2.17 23.82
C ILE A 373 -27.19 1.41 22.54
N TYR A 374 -28.19 1.92 21.83
CA TYR A 374 -28.69 1.33 20.60
C TYR A 374 -28.58 2.34 19.45
N LEU A 375 -27.84 1.96 18.40
CA LEU A 375 -27.84 2.70 17.16
C LEU A 375 -29.11 2.36 16.36
N ILE A 376 -29.96 3.36 16.20
CA ILE A 376 -31.15 3.36 15.36
C ILE A 376 -31.26 4.70 14.63
N VAL A 377 -31.97 4.72 13.51
CA VAL A 377 -32.40 5.98 12.89
C VAL A 377 -33.60 6.50 13.67
N ASN A 378 -33.76 7.83 13.82
CA ASN A 378 -35.02 8.36 14.34
C ASN A 378 -36.19 7.87 13.44
N PRO A 379 -37.22 7.20 13.96
CA PRO A 379 -38.30 6.63 13.14
C PRO A 379 -39.04 7.65 12.28
N ALA A 380 -39.21 8.89 12.75
CA ALA A 380 -39.78 9.96 11.93
C ALA A 380 -38.84 10.34 10.79
N VAL A 381 -37.53 10.39 11.04
CA VAL A 381 -36.51 10.65 10.01
C VAL A 381 -36.52 9.54 8.95
N SER A 382 -36.63 8.26 9.34
CA SER A 382 -36.64 7.17 8.36
C SER A 382 -37.85 7.28 7.42
N VAL A 383 -39.06 7.47 7.96
CA VAL A 383 -40.29 7.65 7.17
C VAL A 383 -40.20 8.91 6.31
N MET A 384 -39.77 10.03 6.88
CA MET A 384 -39.61 11.30 6.16
C MET A 384 -38.61 11.19 5.01
N SER A 385 -37.48 10.49 5.21
CA SER A 385 -36.46 10.26 4.20
C SER A 385 -36.99 9.40 3.04
N LEU A 386 -37.74 8.34 3.35
CA LEU A 386 -38.36 7.47 2.36
C LEU A 386 -39.40 8.22 1.53
N VAL A 387 -40.31 8.94 2.20
CA VAL A 387 -41.33 9.79 1.54
C VAL A 387 -40.64 10.84 0.67
N ALA A 388 -39.51 11.38 1.10
CA ALA A 388 -38.81 12.38 0.32
C ALA A 388 -38.20 11.84 -0.98
N ILE A 389 -37.56 10.66 -0.91
CA ILE A 389 -37.00 10.01 -2.10
C ILE A 389 -38.12 9.56 -3.06
N LEU A 390 -39.13 8.86 -2.55
CA LEU A 390 -40.25 8.39 -3.38
C LEU A 390 -41.08 9.55 -3.94
N GLY A 391 -41.33 10.58 -3.14
CA GLY A 391 -42.05 11.78 -3.56
C GLY A 391 -41.30 12.58 -4.62
N PHE A 392 -39.97 12.70 -4.50
CA PHE A 392 -39.14 13.31 -5.55
C PHE A 392 -39.23 12.52 -6.85
N VAL A 393 -39.05 11.19 -6.81
CA VAL A 393 -39.14 10.32 -7.99
C VAL A 393 -40.53 10.41 -8.62
N PHE A 394 -41.59 10.38 -7.82
CA PHE A 394 -42.97 10.54 -8.29
C PHE A 394 -43.18 11.88 -8.99
N ILE A 395 -42.78 13.00 -8.38
CA ILE A 395 -42.93 14.34 -9.00
C ILE A 395 -42.09 14.43 -10.28
N LEU A 396 -40.90 13.84 -10.29
CA LEU A 396 -40.03 13.84 -11.45
C LEU A 396 -40.69 13.15 -12.66
N PHE A 397 -41.21 11.93 -12.46
CA PHE A 397 -41.78 11.10 -13.54
C PHE A 397 -43.25 11.37 -13.85
N CYS A 398 -44.06 11.73 -12.86
CA CYS A 398 -45.50 11.94 -13.05
C CYS A 398 -45.87 13.42 -13.30
N VAL A 399 -44.98 14.37 -12.97
CA VAL A 399 -45.27 15.81 -13.12
C VAL A 399 -44.25 16.53 -14.00
N TYR A 400 -42.96 16.45 -13.70
CA TYR A 400 -41.94 17.23 -14.40
C TYR A 400 -41.74 16.76 -15.85
N PHE A 401 -41.40 15.47 -16.07
CA PHE A 401 -41.17 14.95 -17.42
C PHE A 401 -42.41 15.06 -18.33
N PRO A 402 -43.63 14.69 -17.90
CA PRO A 402 -44.82 14.87 -18.72
C PRO A 402 -45.06 16.33 -19.11
N ARG A 403 -44.95 17.28 -18.17
CA ARG A 403 -45.12 18.71 -18.50
C ARG A 403 -44.01 19.25 -19.39
N LYS A 404 -42.78 18.73 -19.26
CA LYS A 404 -41.65 19.09 -20.10
C LYS A 404 -41.85 18.63 -21.54
N TRP A 405 -42.24 17.37 -21.73
CA TRP A 405 -42.43 16.78 -23.05
C TRP A 405 -43.68 17.29 -23.75
N SER A 406 -44.77 17.55 -23.02
CA SER A 406 -45.97 18.16 -23.59
C SER A 406 -45.83 19.68 -23.84
N GLY A 407 -44.69 20.31 -23.52
CA GLY A 407 -44.50 21.76 -23.69
C GLY A 407 -45.31 22.65 -22.72
N HIS A 408 -45.96 22.08 -21.71
CA HIS A 408 -46.83 22.78 -20.74
C HIS A 408 -46.06 23.30 -19.51
N LEU A 409 -44.75 23.51 -19.61
CA LEU A 409 -43.95 24.10 -18.52
C LEU A 409 -44.04 25.62 -18.58
N HIS A 410 -44.74 26.21 -17.61
CA HIS A 410 -44.77 27.66 -17.47
C HIS A 410 -43.34 28.22 -17.21
N PRO A 411 -42.93 29.33 -17.86
CA PRO A 411 -41.57 29.88 -17.71
C PRO A 411 -41.17 30.23 -16.28
N ARG A 412 -42.13 30.62 -15.43
CA ARG A 412 -41.93 30.92 -13.99
C ARG A 412 -42.11 29.69 -13.07
N SER A 413 -42.20 28.49 -13.63
CA SER A 413 -42.35 27.27 -12.83
C SER A 413 -41.11 27.00 -11.99
N ARG A 414 -41.30 26.58 -10.73
CA ARG A 414 -40.21 26.13 -9.85
C ARG A 414 -39.75 24.70 -10.17
N LEU A 415 -40.51 23.96 -10.99
CA LEU A 415 -40.27 22.54 -11.28
C LEU A 415 -38.90 22.24 -11.92
N PRO A 416 -38.36 23.04 -12.87
CA PRO A 416 -37.04 22.78 -13.43
C PRO A 416 -35.91 22.87 -12.38
N ALA A 417 -35.91 23.91 -11.55
CA ALA A 417 -34.91 24.07 -10.49
C ALA A 417 -35.04 22.99 -9.40
N PHE A 418 -36.28 22.62 -9.05
CA PHE A 418 -36.57 21.48 -8.17
C PHE A 418 -36.03 20.16 -8.74
N ALA A 419 -36.26 19.90 -10.03
CA ALA A 419 -35.84 18.67 -10.70
C ALA A 419 -34.32 18.55 -10.79
N VAL A 420 -33.61 19.63 -11.14
CA VAL A 420 -32.13 19.63 -11.22
C VAL A 420 -31.50 19.41 -9.84
N ARG A 421 -31.92 20.18 -8.82
CA ARG A 421 -31.45 20.01 -7.44
C ARG A 421 -31.73 18.59 -6.94
N GLY A 422 -32.97 18.13 -7.11
CA GLY A 422 -33.38 16.83 -6.62
C GLY A 422 -32.70 15.67 -7.36
N LEU A 423 -32.38 15.79 -8.65
CA LEU A 423 -31.64 14.77 -9.39
C LEU A 423 -30.21 14.64 -8.85
N PHE A 424 -29.55 15.77 -8.56
CA PHE A 424 -28.23 15.76 -7.91
C PHE A 424 -28.28 15.10 -6.53
N LEU A 425 -29.30 15.43 -5.72
CA LEU A 425 -29.48 14.83 -4.39
C LEU A 425 -29.81 13.34 -4.47
N LEU A 426 -30.64 12.91 -5.42
CA LEU A 426 -30.95 11.50 -5.66
C LEU A 426 -29.71 10.74 -6.13
N MET A 427 -28.89 11.31 -7.01
CA MET A 427 -27.63 10.73 -7.42
C MET A 427 -26.69 10.56 -6.21
N GLY A 428 -26.57 11.59 -5.36
CA GLY A 428 -25.82 11.50 -4.11
C GLY A 428 -26.33 10.38 -3.20
N TYR A 429 -27.65 10.26 -3.03
CA TYR A 429 -28.27 9.16 -2.27
C TYR A 429 -27.92 7.78 -2.85
N VAL A 430 -28.11 7.59 -4.16
CA VAL A 430 -27.87 6.32 -4.84
C VAL A 430 -26.40 5.94 -4.83
N VAL A 431 -25.48 6.85 -5.14
CA VAL A 431 -24.03 6.58 -5.15
C VAL A 431 -23.52 6.17 -3.76
N ASN A 432 -24.14 6.65 -2.68
CA ASN A 432 -23.77 6.26 -1.33
C ASN A 432 -24.43 4.95 -0.85
N ILE A 433 -25.46 4.43 -1.53
CA ILE A 433 -26.08 3.13 -1.23
C ILE A 433 -25.55 2.02 -2.13
N LEU A 434 -25.34 2.33 -3.40
CA LEU A 434 -25.03 1.36 -4.46
C LEU A 434 -23.85 0.44 -4.11
N PRO A 435 -22.74 0.90 -3.49
CA PRO A 435 -21.65 0.02 -3.10
C PRO A 435 -22.09 -1.11 -2.17
N TYR A 436 -23.09 -0.88 -1.31
CA TYR A 436 -23.55 -1.85 -0.31
C TYR A 436 -24.53 -2.89 -0.85
N VAL A 437 -25.00 -2.74 -2.09
CA VAL A 437 -25.91 -3.70 -2.73
C VAL A 437 -25.22 -5.04 -2.97
N GLU A 438 -23.94 -5.01 -3.35
CA GLU A 438 -23.14 -6.20 -3.70
C GLU A 438 -22.09 -6.58 -2.62
N VAL A 439 -22.09 -5.91 -1.46
CA VAL A 439 -21.13 -6.21 -0.40
C VAL A 439 -21.51 -7.52 0.29
N ALA A 440 -20.68 -8.55 0.08
CA ALA A 440 -20.78 -9.86 0.72
C ALA A 440 -20.27 -9.90 2.17
N ARG A 441 -19.56 -8.85 2.61
CA ARG A 441 -18.95 -8.70 3.95
C ARG A 441 -19.99 -8.20 4.97
N CYS A 442 -19.66 -8.22 6.26
CA CYS A 442 -20.54 -7.66 7.29
C CYS A 442 -20.73 -6.15 7.05
N THR A 443 -21.99 -5.71 7.07
CA THR A 443 -22.36 -4.29 7.00
C THR A 443 -23.35 -3.95 8.11
N PHE A 444 -23.44 -2.67 8.42
CA PHE A 444 -24.07 -2.16 9.63
C PHE A 444 -24.83 -0.86 9.37
N LEU A 445 -25.78 -0.53 10.25
CA LEU A 445 -26.68 0.62 10.07
C LEU A 445 -25.97 1.96 9.91
N TYR A 446 -24.82 2.19 10.54
CA TYR A 446 -24.09 3.46 10.43
C TYR A 446 -23.59 3.76 9.01
N HIS A 447 -23.48 2.76 8.13
CA HIS A 447 -23.16 2.98 6.72
C HIS A 447 -24.26 3.74 5.97
N TYR A 448 -25.47 3.83 6.54
CA TYR A 448 -26.58 4.62 6.00
C TYR A 448 -26.50 6.12 6.32
N LEU A 449 -25.55 6.58 7.16
CA LEU A 449 -25.43 8.00 7.49
C LEU A 449 -25.20 8.90 6.26
N PRO A 450 -24.28 8.58 5.31
CA PRO A 450 -24.11 9.40 4.11
C PRO A 450 -25.35 9.42 3.18
N PRO A 451 -26.00 8.29 2.85
CA PRO A 451 -27.28 8.34 2.15
C PRO A 451 -28.35 9.15 2.88
N LEU A 452 -28.48 8.97 4.20
CA LEU A 452 -29.48 9.67 5.00
C LEU A 452 -29.34 11.20 4.90
N PHE A 453 -28.10 11.71 4.86
CA PHE A 453 -27.83 13.13 4.64
C PHE A 453 -28.46 13.65 3.34
N TYR A 454 -28.25 12.96 2.22
CA TYR A 454 -28.85 13.35 0.93
C TYR A 454 -30.38 13.21 0.94
N ALA A 455 -30.92 12.21 1.63
CA ALA A 455 -32.37 12.06 1.76
C ALA A 455 -33.01 13.22 2.54
N LEU A 456 -32.36 13.70 3.61
CA LEU A 456 -32.82 14.87 4.37
C LEU A 456 -32.73 16.18 3.57
N LEU A 457 -31.69 16.35 2.75
CA LEU A 457 -31.64 17.46 1.80
C LEU A 457 -32.77 17.37 0.75
N SER A 458 -33.14 16.15 0.33
CA SER A 458 -34.28 15.92 -0.56
C SER A 458 -35.61 16.32 0.10
N THR A 459 -35.77 16.07 1.41
CA THR A 459 -36.91 16.56 2.18
C THR A 459 -37.02 18.09 2.11
N ALA A 460 -35.91 18.80 2.30
CA ALA A 460 -35.90 20.26 2.19
C ALA A 460 -36.27 20.74 0.77
N ASN A 461 -35.77 20.06 -0.27
CA ASN A 461 -36.12 20.37 -1.66
C ASN A 461 -37.63 20.18 -1.95
N LEU A 462 -38.28 19.20 -1.32
CA LEU A 462 -39.74 19.02 -1.41
C LEU A 462 -40.51 20.11 -0.68
N ILE A 463 -40.07 20.51 0.52
CA ILE A 463 -40.72 21.60 1.25
C ILE A 463 -40.60 22.91 0.46
N ASP A 464 -39.46 23.18 -0.19
CA ASP A 464 -39.25 24.37 -1.03
C ASP A 464 -40.19 24.44 -2.25
N LEU A 465 -40.72 23.28 -2.69
CA LEU A 465 -41.72 23.22 -3.76
C LEU A 465 -43.08 23.81 -3.33
N ILE A 466 -43.36 23.87 -2.01
CA ILE A 466 -44.59 24.47 -1.48
C ILE A 466 -44.56 25.98 -1.77
N PRO A 467 -45.54 26.55 -2.51
CA PRO A 467 -45.46 27.94 -2.98
C PRO A 467 -45.51 28.98 -1.85
N LYS A 468 -46.34 28.74 -0.82
CA LYS A 468 -46.61 29.69 0.27
C LYS A 468 -45.63 29.50 1.42
N VAL A 469 -44.88 30.55 1.76
CA VAL A 469 -43.91 30.54 2.89
C VAL A 469 -44.59 30.22 4.23
N GLY A 470 -45.83 30.69 4.47
CA GLY A 470 -46.58 30.33 5.67
C GLY A 470 -46.84 28.82 5.78
N ALA A 471 -47.15 28.16 4.66
CA ALA A 471 -47.34 26.71 4.63
C ALA A 471 -46.01 25.96 4.79
N GLN A 472 -44.92 26.46 4.21
CA GLN A 472 -43.57 25.92 4.47
C GLN A 472 -43.23 25.96 5.96
N ARG A 473 -43.45 27.10 6.63
CA ARG A 473 -43.21 27.25 8.08
C ARG A 473 -44.06 26.29 8.90
N MET A 474 -45.34 26.12 8.56
CA MET A 474 -46.24 25.21 9.25
C MET A 474 -45.80 23.75 9.10
N VAL A 475 -45.44 23.31 7.87
CA VAL A 475 -44.95 21.95 7.60
C VAL A 475 -43.62 21.70 8.31
N SER A 476 -42.68 22.64 8.23
CA SER A 476 -41.40 22.54 8.94
C SER A 476 -41.59 22.52 10.46
N GLY A 477 -42.52 23.31 11.00
CA GLY A 477 -42.85 23.29 12.43
C GLY A 477 -43.45 21.96 12.88
N PHE A 478 -44.34 21.38 12.08
CA PHE A 478 -44.89 20.05 12.32
C PHE A 478 -43.80 18.97 12.33
N PHE A 479 -42.91 18.98 11.33
CA PHE A 479 -41.77 18.05 11.31
C PHE A 479 -40.86 18.25 12.51
N PHE A 480 -40.55 19.50 12.89
CA PHE A 480 -39.73 19.78 14.07
C PHE A 480 -40.33 19.16 15.35
N VAL A 481 -41.63 19.35 15.59
CA VAL A 481 -42.33 18.78 16.75
C VAL A 481 -42.27 17.25 16.73
N ILE A 482 -42.58 16.61 15.60
CA ILE A 482 -42.54 15.14 15.49
C ILE A 482 -41.11 14.61 15.70
N LEU A 483 -40.11 15.25 15.09
CA LEU A 483 -38.71 14.86 15.24
C LEU A 483 -38.25 14.99 16.70
N PHE A 484 -38.69 16.03 17.39
CA PHE A 484 -38.40 16.22 18.81
C PHE A 484 -39.10 15.18 19.70
N VAL A 485 -40.39 14.94 19.48
CA VAL A 485 -41.15 13.92 20.24
C VAL A 485 -40.55 12.53 20.05
N THR A 486 -40.27 12.14 18.81
CA THR A 486 -39.61 10.85 18.52
C THR A 486 -38.21 10.77 19.12
N PHE A 487 -37.43 11.86 19.08
CA PHE A 487 -36.15 11.91 19.78
C PHE A 487 -36.31 11.64 21.28
N LEU A 488 -37.28 12.28 21.96
CA LEU A 488 -37.51 12.07 23.39
C LEU A 488 -37.92 10.63 23.74
N ILE A 489 -38.71 9.97 22.88
CA ILE A 489 -39.14 8.58 23.12
C ILE A 489 -37.94 7.62 23.14
N TRP A 490 -36.99 7.80 22.22
CA TRP A 490 -35.82 6.93 22.07
C TRP A 490 -34.53 7.48 22.71
N SER A 491 -34.54 8.69 23.28
CA SER A 491 -33.38 9.26 23.97
C SER A 491 -32.82 8.37 25.09
N PRO A 492 -33.60 7.54 25.82
CA PRO A 492 -33.02 6.59 26.77
C PRO A 492 -32.04 5.60 26.15
N TRP A 493 -32.24 5.19 24.89
CA TRP A 493 -31.30 4.31 24.16
C TRP A 493 -30.09 5.05 23.58
N ILE A 494 -30.13 6.38 23.55
CA ILE A 494 -29.02 7.21 23.09
C ILE A 494 -28.11 7.55 24.29
N TYR A 495 -28.74 7.92 25.42
CA TYR A 495 -28.05 8.34 26.63
C TYR A 495 -27.87 7.23 27.68
N ALA A 496 -28.16 5.98 27.30
CA ALA A 496 -28.08 4.82 28.19
C ALA A 496 -28.87 4.97 29.50
N SER A 497 -30.00 5.68 29.48
CA SER A 497 -30.82 5.84 30.69
C SER A 497 -31.39 4.48 31.13
N PRO A 498 -31.41 4.18 32.43
CA PRO A 498 -31.86 2.88 32.94
C PRO A 498 -33.36 2.66 32.63
N LEU A 499 -33.68 1.52 32.04
CA LEU A 499 -35.05 1.13 31.70
C LEU A 499 -35.38 -0.29 32.14
N THR A 500 -36.65 -0.53 32.46
CA THR A 500 -37.15 -1.89 32.69
C THR A 500 -37.13 -2.73 31.40
N PRO A 501 -37.10 -4.08 31.49
CA PRO A 501 -37.21 -4.96 30.32
C PRO A 501 -38.43 -4.68 29.45
N ALA A 502 -39.58 -4.40 30.07
CA ALA A 502 -40.82 -4.06 29.38
C ALA A 502 -40.68 -2.73 28.61
N ALA A 503 -40.04 -1.73 29.20
CA ALA A 503 -39.79 -0.44 28.56
C ALA A 503 -38.80 -0.54 27.39
N HIS A 504 -37.83 -1.46 27.44
CA HIS A 504 -37.01 -1.81 26.28
C HIS A 504 -37.85 -2.51 25.20
N LYS A 505 -38.65 -3.50 25.56
CA LYS A 505 -39.48 -4.25 24.59
C LYS A 505 -40.46 -3.33 23.86
N TRP A 506 -41.08 -2.39 24.57
CA TRP A 506 -42.04 -1.43 23.99
C TRP A 506 -41.42 -0.51 22.93
N ARG A 507 -40.13 -0.15 23.09
CA ARG A 507 -39.40 0.71 22.14
C ARG A 507 -38.96 -0.01 20.85
N ARG A 508 -39.17 -1.33 20.74
CA ARG A 508 -38.81 -2.13 19.56
C ARG A 508 -39.88 -2.03 18.48
N LEU A 509 -39.75 -1.05 17.57
CA LEU A 509 -40.68 -0.88 16.45
C LEU A 509 -40.78 -2.11 15.53
N PHE A 510 -39.67 -2.84 15.35
CA PHE A 510 -39.61 -4.04 14.52
C PHE A 510 -39.40 -5.34 15.33
N GLY A 511 -39.90 -5.37 16.57
CA GLY A 511 -39.82 -6.55 17.43
C GLY A 511 -38.38 -7.02 17.64
N ASP A 512 -38.13 -8.30 17.42
CA ASP A 512 -36.81 -8.91 17.68
C ASP A 512 -35.72 -8.46 16.70
N ASN A 513 -36.05 -7.78 15.61
CA ASN A 513 -35.05 -7.18 14.73
C ASN A 513 -34.32 -5.99 15.39
N TRP A 514 -34.87 -5.46 16.49
CA TRP A 514 -34.25 -4.45 17.35
C TRP A 514 -33.83 -5.07 18.71
N ALA A 515 -33.47 -6.36 18.75
CA ALA A 515 -33.25 -7.13 19.98
C ALA A 515 -31.96 -7.93 20.07
#